data_AF-A0A544YKP7-F1
#
_entry.id   AF-A0A544YKP7-F1
#
_cell.length_a   1.000
_cell.length_b   1.000
_cell.length_c   1.000
_cell.angle_alpha   90.00
_cell.angle_beta   90.00
_cell.angle_gamma   90.00
#
_symmetry.space_group_name_H-M   'P 1'
#
loop_
_entity.id
_entity.type
_entity.pdbx_description
1 polymer ?
#
loop_
_entity_poly.entity_id
_entity_poly.type
_entity_poly.pdbx_seq_one_letter_code
_entity_poly.pdbx_strand_id
1 'polypeptide(L)'
;MGIFVTKPITNQMHHFTQNNPEGIGQDSVPALLRRVATTIEELGQIEVYDLIMHNEITDDGTDWPSITVYFDYTQPDEPTDDTEDAEDTEDEPAVT
;
A
#
# COMPACT_ATOMS: atom_id res chain seq x y z
N MET A 1 -27.72 -10.45 -24.64
CA MET A 1 -27.61 -9.62 -23.43
C MET A 1 -26.53 -10.22 -22.55
N GLY A 2 -25.30 -9.72 -22.62
CA GLY A 2 -24.20 -10.16 -21.74
C GLY A 2 -24.30 -9.44 -20.39
N ILE A 3 -24.29 -10.18 -19.30
CA ILE A 3 -24.27 -9.61 -17.95
C ILE A 3 -22.81 -9.25 -17.66
N PHE A 4 -22.51 -7.95 -17.59
CA PHE A 4 -21.27 -7.49 -16.97
C PHE A 4 -21.35 -7.83 -15.49
N VAL A 5 -20.66 -8.89 -15.07
CA VAL A 5 -20.44 -9.17 -13.66
C VAL A 5 -19.31 -8.25 -13.22
N THR A 6 -19.65 -7.06 -12.72
CA THR A 6 -18.70 -6.26 -11.95
C THR A 6 -18.39 -7.04 -10.67
N LYS A 7 -17.13 -7.48 -10.54
CA LYS A 7 -16.60 -8.01 -9.27
C LYS A 7 -16.97 -7.01 -8.16
N PRO A 8 -17.57 -7.44 -7.05
CA PRO A 8 -17.82 -6.53 -5.94
C PRO A 8 -16.47 -5.99 -5.47
N ILE A 9 -16.28 -4.67 -5.57
CA ILE A 9 -15.18 -3.96 -4.94
C ILE A 9 -15.28 -4.23 -3.44
N THR A 10 -14.49 -5.18 -2.98
CA THR A 10 -14.37 -5.50 -1.56
C THR A 10 -13.22 -4.62 -1.09
N ASN A 11 -13.51 -3.40 -0.64
CA ASN A 11 -12.51 -2.55 0.02
C ASN A 11 -12.16 -3.18 1.37
N GLN A 12 -11.28 -4.17 1.37
CA GLN A 12 -10.67 -4.69 2.58
C GLN A 12 -9.50 -3.78 2.92
N MET A 13 -9.70 -2.87 3.86
CA MET A 13 -8.61 -2.04 4.36
C MET A 13 -7.77 -2.88 5.32
N HIS A 14 -6.56 -3.24 4.90
CA HIS A 14 -5.63 -4.02 5.71
C HIS A 14 -4.93 -3.11 6.72
N HIS A 15 -4.57 -3.66 7.87
CA HIS A 15 -3.75 -2.95 8.84
C HIS A 15 -2.85 -3.90 9.64
N PHE A 16 -1.75 -3.37 10.13
CA PHE A 16 -0.94 -4.01 11.17
C PHE A 16 -0.50 -2.98 12.21
N THR A 17 -0.32 -3.43 13.45
CA THR A 17 0.22 -2.62 14.54
C THR A 17 1.51 -3.25 15.03
N GLN A 18 2.54 -2.44 15.21
CA GLN A 18 3.85 -2.90 15.66
C GLN A 18 4.40 -1.99 16.77
N ASN A 19 5.12 -2.61 17.69
CA ASN A 19 5.88 -1.95 18.74
C ASN A 19 7.31 -2.53 18.80
N ASN A 20 8.18 -1.84 19.53
CA ASN A 20 9.51 -2.37 19.84
C ASN A 20 9.39 -3.51 20.85
N PRO A 21 10.33 -4.48 20.85
CA PRO A 21 10.33 -5.52 21.86
C PRO A 21 10.63 -4.92 23.23
N GLU A 22 10.18 -5.60 24.28
CA GLU A 22 10.43 -5.18 25.66
C GLU A 22 11.94 -5.14 25.96
N GLY A 23 12.37 -4.11 26.71
CA GLY A 23 13.76 -3.96 27.16
C GLY A 23 14.53 -2.83 26.47
N ILE A 24 15.82 -3.07 26.18
CA ILE A 24 16.72 -2.00 25.72
C ILE A 24 16.24 -1.46 24.36
N GLY A 25 15.90 -0.17 24.33
CA GLY A 25 15.42 0.53 23.13
C GLY A 25 13.93 0.37 22.87
N GLN A 26 13.15 -0.11 23.84
CA GLN A 26 11.69 -0.20 23.77
C GLN A 26 11.04 1.16 23.41
N ASP A 27 11.53 2.24 23.98
CA ASP A 27 11.09 3.63 23.75
C ASP A 27 11.65 4.26 22.46
N SER A 28 12.54 3.55 21.74
CA SER A 28 13.27 4.12 20.61
C SER A 28 12.38 4.27 19.37
N VAL A 29 11.85 5.47 19.17
CA VAL A 29 11.07 5.83 17.97
C VAL A 29 11.84 5.55 16.66
N PRO A 30 13.14 5.91 16.52
CA PRO A 30 13.88 5.60 15.29
C PRO A 30 14.07 4.09 15.05
N ALA A 31 14.15 3.27 16.10
CA ALA A 31 14.20 1.82 15.96
C ALA A 31 12.85 1.27 15.46
N LEU A 32 11.74 1.80 16.01
CA LEU A 32 10.39 1.43 15.61
C LEU A 32 10.12 1.74 14.14
N LEU A 33 10.46 2.95 13.68
CA LEU A 33 10.27 3.35 12.28
C LEU A 33 11.04 2.45 11.30
N ARG A 34 12.26 2.02 11.65
CA ARG A 34 13.03 1.09 10.82
C ARG A 34 12.37 -0.30 10.76
N ARG A 35 11.83 -0.81 11.89
CA ARG A 35 11.11 -2.09 11.90
C ARG A 35 9.83 -2.04 11.08
N VAL A 36 9.09 -0.94 11.17
CA VAL A 36 7.89 -0.72 10.34
C VAL A 36 8.27 -0.68 8.86
N ALA A 37 9.36 0.02 8.51
CA ALA A 37 9.87 0.05 7.13
C ALA A 37 10.22 -1.37 6.62
N THR A 38 10.93 -2.17 7.42
CA THR A 38 11.22 -3.57 7.06
C THR A 38 9.95 -4.39 6.87
N THR A 39 8.95 -4.22 7.73
CA THR A 39 7.66 -4.92 7.58
C THR A 39 6.95 -4.51 6.29
N ILE A 40 6.97 -3.22 5.93
CA ILE A 40 6.39 -2.73 4.67
C ILE A 40 7.12 -3.33 3.45
N GLU A 41 8.46 -3.41 3.50
CA GLU A 41 9.25 -4.06 2.44
C GLU A 41 8.89 -5.54 2.27
N GLU A 42 8.67 -6.26 3.38
CA GLU A 42 8.28 -7.68 3.37
C GLU A 42 6.86 -7.93 2.82
N LEU A 43 5.95 -6.97 2.96
CA LEU A 43 4.59 -7.05 2.40
C LEU A 43 4.56 -6.92 0.87
N GLY A 44 5.63 -6.40 0.27
CA GLY A 44 5.75 -6.25 -1.18
C GLY A 44 5.03 -5.01 -1.71
N GLN A 45 4.27 -5.16 -2.80
CA GLN A 45 3.62 -4.04 -3.48
C GLN A 45 2.32 -3.67 -2.75
N ILE A 46 2.42 -2.63 -1.91
CA ILE A 46 1.30 -2.10 -1.15
C ILE A 46 1.16 -0.58 -1.35
N GLU A 47 -0.06 -0.08 -1.24
CA GLU A 47 -0.34 1.35 -1.10
C GLU A 47 -0.65 1.64 0.37
N VAL A 48 0.17 2.49 1.00
CA VAL A 48 -0.03 2.90 2.39
C VAL A 48 -0.92 4.14 2.42
N TYR A 49 -2.03 4.06 3.16
CA TYR A 49 -2.97 5.16 3.31
C TYR A 49 -2.71 6.01 4.54
N ASP A 50 -2.42 5.38 5.67
CA ASP A 50 -2.22 6.10 6.93
C ASP A 50 -1.21 5.37 7.84
N LEU A 51 -0.50 6.16 8.64
CA LEU A 51 0.44 5.71 9.65
C LEU A 51 0.21 6.50 10.92
N ILE A 52 -0.27 5.82 11.96
CA ILE A 52 -0.66 6.42 13.23
C ILE A 52 0.29 5.93 14.31
N MET A 53 0.90 6.87 15.04
CA MET A 53 1.73 6.57 16.21
C MET A 53 0.93 6.78 17.49
N HIS A 54 0.95 5.77 18.36
CA HIS A 54 0.39 5.84 19.71
C HIS A 54 1.52 5.70 20.73
N ASN A 55 1.50 6.56 21.75
CA ASN A 55 2.36 6.41 22.91
C ASN A 55 1.51 5.95 24.08
N GLU A 56 1.75 4.73 24.54
CA GLU A 56 1.14 4.21 25.75
C GLU A 56 2.16 4.27 26.88
N ILE A 57 1.73 4.74 28.06
CA ILE A 57 2.53 4.61 29.29
C ILE A 57 2.14 3.27 29.90
N THR A 58 3.08 2.36 29.97
CA THR A 58 2.87 1.02 30.53
C THR A 58 2.75 1.06 32.05
N ASP A 59 2.30 -0.05 32.66
CA ASP A 59 2.13 -0.16 34.12
C ASP A 59 3.43 0.08 34.92
N ASP A 60 4.59 -0.15 34.32
CA ASP A 60 5.92 0.14 34.88
C ASP A 60 6.39 1.59 34.66
N GLY A 61 5.57 2.41 34.01
CA GLY A 61 5.84 3.83 33.76
C GLY A 61 6.77 4.10 32.57
N THR A 62 7.00 3.11 31.71
CA THR A 62 7.84 3.23 30.51
C THR A 62 6.99 3.63 29.30
N ASP A 63 7.50 4.53 28.47
CA ASP A 63 6.84 4.85 27.20
C ASP A 63 7.01 3.66 26.23
N TRP A 64 5.88 3.07 25.80
CA TRP A 64 5.87 2.03 24.78
C TRP A 64 5.21 2.55 23.50
N PRO A 65 5.99 3.15 22.59
CA PRO A 65 5.46 3.62 21.32
C PRO A 65 5.04 2.44 20.45
N SER A 66 3.91 2.60 19.78
CA SER A 66 3.39 1.69 18.77
C SER A 66 3.00 2.47 17.52
N ILE A 67 3.08 1.82 16.37
CA ILE A 67 2.65 2.36 15.09
C ILE A 67 1.67 1.41 14.45
N THR A 68 0.53 1.94 14.01
CA THR A 68 -0.46 1.24 13.20
C THR A 68 -0.38 1.76 11.77
N VAL A 69 -0.27 0.85 10.81
CA VAL A 69 -0.23 1.16 9.37
C VAL A 69 -1.50 0.63 8.72
N TYR A 70 -2.19 1.47 7.96
CA TYR A 70 -3.33 1.11 7.12
C TYR A 70 -2.90 1.10 5.66
N PHE A 71 -3.19 0.01 4.95
CA PHE A 71 -2.72 -0.20 3.59
C PHE A 71 -3.68 -1.08 2.78
N ASP A 72 -3.44 -1.14 1.47
CA ASP A 72 -4.04 -2.12 0.56
C ASP A 72 -2.96 -2.75 -0.32
N TYR A 73 -3.20 -3.98 -0.80
CA TYR A 73 -2.31 -4.64 -1.75
C TYR A 73 -2.63 -4.14 -3.15
N THR A 74 -1.64 -3.54 -3.80
CA THR A 74 -1.77 -3.18 -5.21
C THR A 74 -1.40 -4.39 -6.05
N GLN A 75 -2.26 -4.76 -7.00
CA GLN A 75 -1.83 -5.73 -8.00
C GLN A 75 -0.76 -5.07 -8.87
N PRO A 76 0.27 -5.80 -9.30
CA PRO A 76 1.18 -5.28 -10.29
C PRO A 76 0.38 -4.85 -11.52
N ASP A 77 0.71 -3.69 -12.08
CA ASP A 77 0.15 -3.25 -13.35
C ASP A 77 0.33 -4.39 -14.37
N GLU A 78 -0.74 -5.08 -14.73
CA GLU A 78 -0.70 -5.92 -15.92
C GLU A 78 -0.36 -4.97 -17.08
N PRO A 79 0.67 -5.25 -17.89
CA PRO A 79 0.95 -4.42 -19.05
C PRO A 79 -0.33 -4.37 -19.89
N THR A 80 -0.92 -3.18 -20.03
CA THR A 80 -1.97 -2.98 -21.02
C THR A 80 -1.33 -3.25 -22.37
N ASP A 81 -1.73 -4.36 -23.00
CA ASP A 81 -1.36 -4.66 -24.38
C ASP A 81 -2.11 -3.65 -25.25
N ASP A 82 -1.64 -2.40 -25.28
CA ASP A 82 -2.11 -1.32 -26.15
C ASP A 82 -1.62 -1.57 -27.60
N THR A 83 -1.82 -2.80 -28.09
CA THR A 83 -1.57 -3.21 -29.48
C THR A 83 -2.88 -3.37 -30.22
N GLU A 84 -3.80 -2.40 -30.11
CA GLU A 84 -4.97 -2.28 -30.99
C GLU A 84 -5.18 -0.79 -31.30
N ASP A 85 -4.41 -0.24 -32.25
CA ASP A 85 -4.85 0.85 -33.16
C ASP A 85 -3.72 1.22 -34.15
N ALA A 86 -3.23 0.22 -34.88
CA ALA A 86 -2.56 0.46 -36.16
C ALA A 86 -3.52 0.05 -37.29
N GLU A 87 -4.66 0.72 -37.39
CA GLU A 87 -5.47 0.68 -38.61
C GLU A 87 -4.87 1.65 -39.65
N ASP A 88 -4.13 1.05 -40.58
CA ASP A 88 -4.26 1.19 -42.04
C ASP A 88 -4.53 2.58 -42.66
N THR A 89 -3.47 3.10 -43.29
CA THR A 89 -3.39 3.76 -44.62
C THR A 89 -4.56 4.57 -45.22
N GLU A 90 -4.16 5.79 -45.64
CA GLU A 90 -4.48 6.50 -46.90
C GLU A 90 -5.93 6.96 -47.17
N ASP A 91 -6.18 8.29 -47.05
CA ASP A 91 -6.73 9.09 -48.18
C ASP A 91 -6.51 10.59 -47.93
N GLU A 92 -5.56 11.22 -48.66
CA GLU A 92 -5.43 12.68 -48.71
C GLU A 92 -6.37 13.23 -49.80
N PRO A 93 -7.31 14.15 -49.50
CA PRO A 93 -8.05 14.80 -50.57
C PRO A 93 -7.15 15.81 -51.28
N ALA A 94 -6.88 15.56 -52.57
CA ALA A 94 -6.18 16.46 -53.45
C ALA A 94 -6.78 17.88 -53.43
N VAL A 95 -5.97 18.86 -53.02
CA VAL A 95 -6.20 20.28 -53.27
C VAL A 95 -5.33 20.70 -54.46
N THR A 96 -5.96 20.91 -55.62
CA THR A 96 -5.82 22.06 -56.56
C THR A 96 -6.38 21.71 -57.93
#